data_AF-A0A2A5HZC0-F1
#
_entry.id   AF-A0A2A5HZC0-F1
#
_cell.length_a   1.000
_cell.length_b   1.000
_cell.length_c   1.000
_cell.angle_alpha   90.00
_cell.angle_beta   90.00
_cell.angle_gamma   90.00
#
_symmetry.space_group_name_H-M   'P 1'
#
loop_
_entity.id
_entity.type
_entity.pdbx_description
1 polymer ?
#
loop_
_entity_poly.entity_id
_entity_poly.type
_entity_poly.pdbx_seq_one_letter_code
_entity_poly.pdbx_strand_id
1 'polypeptide(L)'
;MLLDRGRGIPSTVSGIRDLISSDQSKIEIAMSQGRTSTGEVGRGRGSSDIQKPVSITDNTDHLLIMSGAGKYLFKNDKVDSTDTLPSKFGGTLLEWKLDLS
;
A
#
# COMPACT_ATOMS: atom_id res chain seq x y z
N MET A 1 5.51 -1.29 -12.40
CA MET A 1 5.62 -2.24 -11.28
C MET A 1 6.98 -2.10 -10.61
N LEU A 2 7.00 -2.13 -9.28
CA LEU A 2 8.19 -2.14 -8.43
C LEU A 2 8.09 -3.34 -7.48
N LEU A 3 9.17 -4.12 -7.38
CA LEU A 3 9.27 -5.25 -6.45
C LEU A 3 10.44 -5.01 -5.49
N ASP A 4 10.13 -4.95 -4.20
CA ASP A 4 11.11 -4.97 -3.12
C ASP A 4 11.17 -6.36 -2.47
N ARG A 5 12.37 -6.79 -2.08
CA ARG A 5 12.64 -8.06 -1.38
C ARG A 5 12.97 -7.88 0.10
N GLY A 6 12.62 -6.74 0.68
CA GLY A 6 12.78 -6.46 2.10
C GLY A 6 11.83 -7.27 2.98
N ARG A 7 11.64 -6.82 4.23
CA ARG A 7 10.82 -7.55 5.22
C ARG A 7 9.31 -7.54 4.90
N GLY A 8 8.86 -6.61 4.05
CA GLY A 8 7.45 -6.41 3.71
C GLY A 8 6.70 -5.56 4.75
N ILE A 9 5.66 -4.86 4.29
CA ILE A 9 4.86 -3.92 5.10
C ILE A 9 4.34 -4.56 6.39
N PRO A 10 3.68 -5.75 6.38
CA PRO A 10 3.08 -6.33 7.59
C PRO A 10 4.07 -6.58 8.73
N SER A 11 5.34 -6.81 8.41
CA SER A 11 6.39 -7.04 9.41
C SER A 11 6.93 -5.75 10.06
N THR A 12 6.62 -4.60 9.45
CA THR A 12 7.16 -3.29 9.86
C THR A 12 6.14 -2.39 10.56
N VAL A 13 4.85 -2.71 10.48
CA VAL A 13 3.79 -2.00 11.21
C VAL A 13 3.78 -2.48 12.66
N SER A 14 3.91 -1.56 13.62
CA SER A 14 4.06 -1.87 15.05
C SER A 14 2.99 -1.22 15.92
N GLY A 15 2.46 -2.01 16.88
CA GLY A 15 1.43 -1.60 17.83
C GLY A 15 0.60 -2.80 18.32
N ILE A 16 0.02 -2.76 19.53
CA ILE A 16 -0.74 -3.91 20.09
C ILE A 16 -1.92 -4.32 19.20
N ARG A 17 -2.66 -3.34 18.66
CA ARG A 17 -3.75 -3.59 17.69
C ARG A 17 -3.22 -4.12 16.35
N ASP A 18 -2.00 -3.74 16.00
CA ASP A 18 -1.37 -4.10 14.73
C ASP A 18 -0.78 -5.52 14.81
N LEU A 19 -0.42 -6.03 15.99
CA LEU A 19 0.08 -7.40 16.14
C LEU A 19 -0.98 -8.47 15.88
N ILE A 20 -2.27 -8.14 16.10
CA ILE A 20 -3.40 -9.08 15.97
C ILE A 20 -4.08 -8.96 14.59
N SER A 21 -3.73 -7.95 13.78
CA SER A 21 -4.38 -7.70 12.50
C SER A 21 -3.82 -8.56 11.36
N SER A 22 -4.68 -8.84 10.37
CA SER A 22 -4.29 -9.55 9.14
C SER A 22 -3.31 -8.73 8.32
N ASP A 23 -2.57 -9.39 7.42
CA ASP A 23 -1.61 -8.70 6.55
C ASP A 23 -2.28 -7.63 5.69
N GLN A 24 -3.50 -7.85 5.18
CA GLN A 24 -4.21 -6.81 4.42
C GLN A 24 -4.58 -5.60 5.28
N SER A 25 -5.00 -5.80 6.54
CA SER A 25 -5.30 -4.71 7.46
C SER A 25 -4.04 -3.92 7.83
N LYS A 26 -2.89 -4.58 7.97
CA LYS A 26 -1.60 -3.91 8.20
C LYS A 26 -1.20 -3.05 7.00
N ILE A 27 -1.42 -3.53 5.78
CA ILE A 27 -1.18 -2.73 4.57
C ILE A 27 -2.11 -1.51 4.57
N GLU A 28 -3.40 -1.70 4.83
CA GLU A 28 -4.37 -0.59 4.90
C GLU A 28 -3.97 0.48 5.94
N ILE A 29 -3.53 0.04 7.13
CA ILE A 29 -3.01 0.95 8.17
C ILE A 29 -1.79 1.71 7.66
N ALA A 30 -0.82 1.04 7.04
CA ALA A 30 0.35 1.70 6.47
C ALA A 30 -0.03 2.69 5.36
N MET A 31 -1.09 2.41 4.61
CA MET A 31 -1.58 3.25 3.53
C MET A 31 -2.46 4.41 4.01
N SER A 32 -2.83 4.48 5.29
CA SER A 32 -3.52 5.63 5.86
C SER A 32 -2.61 6.86 5.98
N GLN A 33 -3.21 8.05 5.84
CA GLN A 33 -2.46 9.31 5.82
C GLN A 33 -1.55 9.48 7.05
N GLY A 34 -0.31 9.89 6.80
CA GLY A 34 0.65 10.23 7.85
C GLY A 34 1.31 9.04 8.55
N ARG A 35 0.93 7.78 8.26
CA ARG A 35 1.51 6.61 8.94
C ARG A 35 2.92 6.24 8.48
N THR A 36 3.26 6.50 7.22
CA THR A 36 4.58 6.16 6.67
C THR A 36 5.49 7.37 6.45
N SER A 37 5.04 8.57 6.82
CA SER A 37 5.88 9.75 6.77
C SER A 37 6.78 9.80 8.00
N THR A 38 8.08 10.00 7.81
CA THR A 38 9.03 10.18 8.92
C THR A 38 9.17 11.64 9.33
N GLY A 39 8.57 12.58 8.59
CA GLY A 39 8.73 14.02 8.79
C GLY A 39 10.15 14.54 8.51
N GLU A 40 11.04 13.69 8.00
CA GLU A 40 12.43 14.07 7.71
C GLU A 40 12.50 14.92 6.43
N VAL A 41 13.20 16.04 6.51
CA VAL A 41 13.40 16.95 5.38
C VAL A 41 14.11 16.20 4.25
N GLY A 42 13.53 16.25 3.04
CA GLY A 42 14.03 15.54 1.86
C GLY A 42 13.42 14.15 1.65
N ARG A 43 12.54 13.67 2.53
CA ARG A 43 11.71 12.48 2.27
C ARG A 43 10.33 12.83 1.72
N GLY A 44 9.80 11.95 0.90
CA GLY A 44 8.42 12.01 0.42
C GLY A 44 7.41 11.91 1.59
N ARG A 45 6.16 12.28 1.33
CA ARG A 45 5.04 12.28 2.29
C ARG A 45 4.47 10.88 2.56
N GLY A 46 5.17 9.83 2.12
CA GLY A 46 4.81 8.45 2.36
C GLY A 46 3.73 7.93 1.41
N SER A 47 2.75 7.20 1.96
CA SER A 47 1.66 6.55 1.21
C SER A 47 0.88 7.50 0.32
N SER A 48 0.72 8.77 0.72
CA SER A 48 0.04 9.79 -0.10
C SER A 48 0.74 10.05 -1.43
N ASP A 49 2.08 9.99 -1.47
CA ASP A 49 2.84 10.26 -2.71
C ASP A 49 2.66 9.14 -3.73
N ILE A 50 2.51 7.90 -3.25
CA ILE A 50 2.26 6.75 -4.12
C ILE A 50 0.78 6.61 -4.51
N GLN A 51 -0.16 7.10 -3.71
CA GLN A 51 -1.59 7.16 -4.07
C GLN A 51 -1.89 8.27 -5.08
N LYS A 52 -1.17 9.40 -5.01
CA LYS A 52 -1.46 10.60 -5.79
C LYS A 52 -1.64 10.37 -7.30
N PRO A 53 -0.81 9.56 -8.01
CA PRO A 53 -0.97 9.36 -9.45
C PRO A 53 -2.34 8.82 -9.86
N VAL A 54 -2.97 8.00 -9.01
CA VAL A 54 -4.25 7.32 -9.32
C VAL A 54 -5.45 8.10 -8.76
N SER A 55 -5.22 9.23 -8.09
CA SER A 55 -6.26 10.15 -7.61
C SER A 55 -6.41 11.39 -8.52
N ILE A 56 -5.69 11.48 -9.65
CA ILE A 56 -5.72 12.65 -10.55
C ILE A 56 -7.00 12.67 -11.39
N THR A 57 -7.45 11.49 -11.82
CA THR A 57 -8.58 11.31 -12.74
C THR A 57 -9.49 10.20 -12.24
N ASP A 58 -10.80 10.40 -12.38
CA ASP A 58 -11.80 9.35 -12.15
C ASP A 58 -11.87 8.43 -13.38
N ASN A 59 -10.97 7.45 -13.48
CA ASN A 59 -10.85 6.53 -14.62
C ASN A 59 -10.57 5.08 -14.17
N THR A 60 -9.82 4.31 -14.97
CA THR A 60 -9.46 2.92 -14.65
C THR A 60 -8.15 2.78 -13.86
N ASP A 61 -7.54 3.91 -13.47
CA ASP A 61 -6.29 3.98 -12.75
C ASP A 61 -6.38 3.29 -11.39
N HIS A 62 -5.32 2.60 -11.02
CA HIS A 62 -5.25 2.00 -9.70
C HIS A 62 -3.83 1.77 -9.23
N LEU A 63 -3.71 1.73 -7.91
CA LEU A 63 -2.53 1.32 -7.18
C LEU A 63 -2.82 -0.03 -6.52
N LEU A 64 -2.07 -1.05 -6.92
CA LEU A 64 -2.05 -2.37 -6.30
C LEU A 64 -0.82 -2.49 -5.40
N ILE A 65 -1.04 -2.92 -4.17
CA ILE A 65 0.03 -3.27 -3.22
C ILE A 65 -0.22 -4.69 -2.73
N MET A 66 0.80 -5.53 -2.82
CA MET A 66 0.84 -6.84 -2.19
C MET A 66 2.00 -6.85 -1.22
N SER A 67 1.83 -7.45 -0.04
CA SER A 67 2.89 -7.67 0.93
C SER A 67 2.48 -8.72 1.96
N GLY A 68 3.38 -9.66 2.27
CA GLY A 68 3.00 -10.84 3.05
C GLY A 68 1.89 -11.62 2.35
N ALA A 69 0.82 -11.94 3.08
CA ALA A 69 -0.40 -12.54 2.53
C ALA A 69 -1.50 -11.48 2.25
N GLY A 70 -1.18 -10.18 2.29
CA GLY A 70 -2.14 -9.12 2.07
C GLY A 70 -2.09 -8.54 0.67
N LYS A 71 -3.26 -8.16 0.14
CA LYS A 71 -3.45 -7.36 -1.06
C LYS A 71 -4.30 -6.13 -0.73
N TYR A 72 -3.94 -5.01 -1.33
CA TYR A 72 -4.60 -3.72 -1.20
C TYR A 72 -4.72 -3.09 -2.59
N LEU A 73 -5.94 -2.70 -2.97
CA LEU A 73 -6.24 -2.02 -4.22
C LEU A 73 -6.85 -0.65 -3.92
N PHE A 74 -6.25 0.40 -4.47
CA PHE A 74 -6.70 1.78 -4.32
C PHE A 74 -7.00 2.40 -5.68
N LYS A 75 -8.16 3.06 -5.78
CA LYS A 75 -8.72 3.60 -7.02
C LYS A 75 -9.71 4.71 -6.70
N ASN A 76 -9.76 5.76 -7.52
CA ASN A 76 -10.69 6.89 -7.39
C ASN A 76 -10.71 7.47 -5.96
N ASP A 77 -9.50 7.74 -5.44
CA ASP A 77 -9.24 8.31 -4.11
C ASP A 77 -9.77 7.50 -2.91
N LYS A 78 -10.05 6.21 -3.11
CA LYS A 78 -10.53 5.31 -2.04
C LYS A 78 -9.92 3.91 -2.13
N VAL A 79 -9.99 3.20 -1.02
CA VAL A 79 -9.71 1.76 -0.99
C VAL A 79 -10.85 1.05 -1.74
N ASP A 80 -10.50 0.37 -2.84
CA ASP A 80 -11.46 -0.36 -3.67
C ASP A 80 -11.66 -1.78 -3.15
N SER A 81 -10.55 -2.48 -2.85
CA SER A 81 -10.60 -3.80 -2.22
C SER A 81 -9.38 -4.10 -1.37
N THR A 82 -9.56 -5.00 -0.39
CA THR A 82 -8.47 -5.65 0.33
C THR A 82 -8.74 -7.15 0.39
N ASP A 83 -7.73 -7.96 0.09
CA ASP A 83 -7.88 -9.41 -0.02
C ASP A 83 -6.74 -10.14 0.69
N THR A 84 -7.01 -11.36 1.16
CA THR A 84 -5.96 -12.30 1.55
C THR A 84 -5.50 -13.09 0.33
N LEU A 85 -4.20 -13.13 0.11
CA LEU A 85 -3.57 -13.91 -0.96
C LEU A 85 -3.50 -15.39 -0.58
N PRO A 86 -3.53 -16.31 -1.57
CA PRO A 86 -3.48 -17.75 -1.32
C PRO A 86 -2.14 -18.21 -0.72
N SER A 87 -1.09 -17.40 -0.84
CA SER A 87 0.23 -17.68 -0.29
C SER A 87 0.91 -16.40 0.16
N LYS A 88 1.70 -16.50 1.23
CA LYS A 88 2.55 -15.39 1.68
C LYS A 88 3.69 -15.16 0.69
N PHE A 89 3.87 -13.91 0.32
CA PHE A 89 4.95 -13.43 -0.51
C PHE A 89 5.93 -12.59 0.35
N GLY A 90 7.23 -12.81 0.16
CA GLY A 90 8.28 -12.07 0.88
C GLY A 90 8.62 -10.75 0.18
N GLY A 91 8.54 -9.64 0.90
CA GLY A 91 8.79 -8.29 0.38
C GLY A 91 7.52 -7.47 0.14
N THR A 92 7.60 -6.51 -0.78
CA THR A 92 6.46 -5.66 -1.20
C THR A 92 6.44 -5.53 -2.72
N LEU A 93 5.30 -5.85 -3.35
CA LEU A 93 5.05 -5.59 -4.76
C LEU A 93 4.11 -4.40 -4.83
N LEU A 94 4.47 -3.43 -5.65
CA LEU A 94 3.70 -2.24 -5.88
C LEU A 94 3.53 -2.05 -7.39
N GLU A 95 2.30 -1.86 -7.83
CA GLU A 95 1.97 -1.60 -9.23
C GLU A 95 1.04 -0.41 -9.35
N TRP A 96 1.40 0.52 -10.22
CA TRP A 96 0.46 1.49 -10.77
C TRP A 96 0.02 1.02 -12.14
N LYS A 97 -1.28 1.05 -12.38
CA LYS A 97 -1.84 1.05 -13.73
C LYS A 97 -2.40 2.45 -13.96
N LEU A 98 -1.88 3.13 -14.97
CA LEU A 98 -2.30 4.47 -15.37
C LEU A 98 -2.78 4.40 -16.82
N ASP A 99 -4.00 4.84 -17.03
CA ASP A 99 -4.65 5.00 -18.32
C ASP A 99 -4.41 6.44 -18.81
N LEU A 100 -3.56 6.57 -19.83
CA LEU A 100 -3.13 7.85 -20.38
C LEU A 100 -3.88 8.22 -21.67
N SER A 101 -4.94 7.47 -22.01
CA SER A 101 -5.72 7.67 -23.24
C SER A 101 -6.59 8.90 -23.21
#